data_AF-A7AUH1-F1
#
_entry.id   AF-A7AUH1-F1
#
_cell.length_a   1.000
_cell.length_b   1.000
_cell.length_c   1.000
_cell.angle_alpha   90.00
_cell.angle_beta   90.00
_cell.angle_gamma   90.00
#
_symmetry.space_group_name_H-M   'P 1'
#
loop_
_entity.id
_entity.type
_entity.pdbx_description
1 polymer ?
#
loop_
_entity_poly.entity_id
_entity_poly.type
_entity_poly.pdbx_seq_one_letter_code
_entity_poly.pdbx_strand_id
1 'polypeptide(L)'
;MASLVDSFLDDLEELEREEEESERAENNRTQISELCESDDDAPIIDAVEEYFSSVSNPHFVFSKKVNDPKLNGLLEKVRQLALEKDWSHSELTLIEECNQAVQEIDNEIINIYNYVRDIYSKRFPKLESIVYSPLDYIAVVRRAQNEMDFTKVTLSDILPNTMVMAITVAATTSSGSYLSSHVLKEVLAACNEGMILADFRNDILVYLETRMALLAPNVSAIIGTALAARLITQAGGLTTLAKMPSQNIMLVGGNRKGTVVPGVIYSCDIIQNAPSAVKHRAVKLVSGKLSLAAKIDMFKEATDGSMGAEYRNMIEQALQKAQEPPPAPLKKSLPVPEERKSTKRGGKRLRKAKERLAVSEFRKYANRLKFGEEAEEEYGLESGDGFGMLGKHTGYGKLRLQHKQQKLQLRKFSRLNDIRAAKKRQIAIQSSGATNGMSSSLVFTPLQGIELCNPEAAKPAPKKKNAILDNSGGFFKVGNNAK
;
A
#
# COMPACT_ATOMS: atom_id res chain seq x y z
N MET A 1 25.62 23.64 8.10
CA MET A 1 26.63 23.29 9.10
C MET A 1 25.98 23.55 10.43
N ALA A 2 25.42 22.51 11.05
CA ALA A 2 24.96 22.61 12.42
C ALA A 2 26.18 22.98 13.28
N SER A 3 26.03 23.98 14.15
CA SER A 3 27.12 24.39 15.02
C SER A 3 27.37 23.27 16.03
N LEU A 4 28.61 23.12 16.48
CA LEU A 4 29.01 22.12 17.48
C LEU A 4 28.13 22.18 18.76
N VAL A 5 27.56 23.36 19.04
CA VAL A 5 26.69 23.62 20.18
C VAL A 5 25.33 22.93 20.04
N ASP A 6 24.77 22.83 18.82
CA ASP A 6 23.50 22.14 18.60
C ASP A 6 23.64 20.62 18.79
N SER A 7 24.79 20.03 18.45
CA SER A 7 24.97 18.58 18.69
C SER A 7 25.15 18.27 20.17
N PHE A 8 25.79 19.15 20.94
CA PHE A 8 25.91 18.97 22.39
C PHE A 8 24.57 19.13 23.13
N LEU A 9 23.68 19.98 22.62
CA LEU A 9 22.33 20.12 23.14
C LEU A 9 21.47 18.88 22.83
N ASP A 10 21.56 18.36 21.59
CA ASP A 10 20.87 17.11 21.23
C ASP A 10 21.37 15.93 22.09
N ASP A 11 22.67 15.81 22.33
CA ASP A 11 23.25 14.75 23.17
C ASP A 11 22.81 14.87 24.65
N LEU A 12 22.65 16.09 25.16
CA LEU A 12 22.15 16.34 26.52
C LEU A 12 20.65 16.03 26.66
N GLU A 13 19.85 16.40 25.66
CA GLU A 13 18.42 16.06 25.65
C GLU A 13 18.18 14.55 25.47
N GLU A 14 19.09 13.84 24.81
CA GLU A 14 19.02 12.38 24.69
C GLU A 14 19.36 11.68 26.01
N LEU A 15 20.34 12.19 26.77
CA LEU A 15 20.65 11.71 28.11
C LEU A 15 19.53 11.96 29.13
N GLU A 16 18.89 13.14 29.12
CA GLU A 16 17.73 13.40 30.00
C GLU A 16 16.56 12.46 29.67
N ARG A 17 16.35 12.12 28.39
CA ARG A 17 15.32 11.13 27.99
C ARG A 17 15.64 9.72 28.47
N GLU A 18 16.91 9.31 28.44
CA GLU A 18 17.35 8.00 28.95
C GLU A 18 17.23 7.90 30.48
N GLU A 19 17.49 9.00 31.20
CA GLU A 19 17.26 9.08 32.66
C GLU A 19 15.77 9.01 33.01
N GLU A 20 14.91 9.76 32.30
CA GLU A 20 13.45 9.69 32.50
C GLU A 20 12.86 8.30 32.17
N GLU A 21 13.38 7.60 31.17
CA GLU A 21 12.94 6.24 30.84
C GLU A 21 13.40 5.22 31.89
N SER A 22 14.59 5.42 32.48
CA SER A 22 15.10 4.56 33.55
C SER A 22 14.30 4.76 34.86
N GLU A 23 13.97 6.00 35.22
CA GLU A 23 13.11 6.28 36.38
C GLU A 23 11.68 5.73 36.21
N ARG A 24 11.13 5.76 34.99
CA ARG A 24 9.84 5.12 34.68
C ARG A 24 9.92 3.60 34.75
N ALA A 25 11.04 3.01 34.35
CA ALA A 25 11.24 1.56 34.44
C ALA A 25 11.37 1.09 35.90
N GLU A 26 12.06 1.86 36.76
CA GLU A 26 12.16 1.57 38.19
C GLU A 26 10.81 1.75 38.92
N ASN A 27 10.06 2.81 38.61
CA ASN A 27 8.72 3.04 39.18
C ASN A 27 7.70 1.97 38.77
N ASN A 28 7.80 1.45 37.53
CA ASN A 28 6.97 0.33 37.10
C ASN A 28 7.38 -0.97 37.79
N ARG A 29 8.67 -1.17 38.08
CA ARG A 29 9.16 -2.34 38.83
C ARG A 29 8.71 -2.32 40.29
N THR A 30 8.73 -1.17 40.94
CA THR A 30 8.24 -1.02 42.32
C THR A 30 6.73 -1.16 42.40
N GLN A 31 5.96 -0.64 41.45
CA GLN A 31 4.51 -0.89 41.38
C GLN A 31 4.16 -2.36 41.12
N ILE A 32 4.94 -3.07 40.30
CA ILE A 32 4.74 -4.52 40.10
C ILE A 32 5.11 -5.30 41.37
N SER A 33 6.11 -4.85 42.13
CA SER A 33 6.51 -5.46 43.40
C SER A 33 5.46 -5.27 44.51
N GLU A 34 4.84 -4.09 44.62
CA GLU A 34 3.80 -3.81 45.62
C GLU A 34 2.46 -4.51 45.31
N LEU A 35 2.20 -4.87 44.06
CA LEU A 35 1.01 -5.64 43.65
C LEU A 35 1.15 -7.16 43.90
N CYS A 36 2.32 -7.65 44.33
CA CYS A 36 2.60 -9.08 44.53
C CYS A 36 2.68 -9.52 46.00
N GLU A 37 2.47 -8.63 46.98
CA GLU A 37 2.61 -8.94 48.42
C GLU A 37 1.28 -9.26 49.14
N SER A 38 0.18 -9.48 48.42
CA SER A 38 -1.14 -9.64 49.06
C SER A 38 -1.96 -10.84 48.60
N ASP A 39 -1.36 -12.02 48.37
CA ASP A 39 -2.11 -13.27 48.12
C ASP A 39 -1.33 -14.51 48.59
N ASP A 40 -1.02 -14.62 49.89
CA ASP A 40 -0.32 -15.77 50.49
C ASP A 40 -1.24 -16.92 50.98
N ASP A 41 -2.56 -16.87 50.73
CA ASP A 41 -3.52 -17.86 51.26
C ASP A 41 -4.33 -18.64 50.18
N ALA A 42 -3.88 -18.65 48.92
CA ALA A 42 -4.45 -19.55 47.92
C ALA A 42 -3.68 -20.88 47.86
N PRO A 43 -4.34 -22.06 47.93
CA PRO A 43 -3.65 -23.34 47.79
C PRO A 43 -2.98 -23.42 46.41
N ILE A 44 -1.66 -23.70 46.40
CA ILE A 44 -0.88 -23.94 45.19
C ILE A 44 -1.54 -25.10 44.44
N ILE A 45 -2.21 -24.79 43.33
CA ILE A 45 -2.75 -25.79 42.42
C ILE A 45 -1.55 -26.50 41.80
N ASP A 46 -1.48 -27.82 41.98
CA ASP A 46 -0.42 -28.66 41.44
C ASP A 46 -0.51 -28.66 39.91
N ALA A 47 0.22 -27.74 39.26
CA ALA A 47 0.25 -27.59 37.80
C ALA A 47 0.68 -28.88 37.09
N VAL A 48 1.34 -29.79 37.82
CA VAL A 48 1.71 -31.11 37.35
C VAL A 48 0.48 -32.02 37.27
N GLU A 49 -0.43 -31.96 38.25
CA GLU A 49 -1.67 -32.74 38.28
C GLU A 49 -2.67 -32.26 37.21
N GLU A 50 -2.76 -30.95 36.95
CA GLU A 50 -3.57 -30.42 35.84
C GLU A 50 -3.01 -30.83 34.47
N TYR A 51 -1.68 -30.86 34.32
CA TYR A 51 -1.01 -31.35 33.12
C TYR A 51 -1.29 -32.85 32.91
N PHE A 52 -1.15 -33.70 33.93
CA PHE A 52 -1.46 -35.13 33.82
C PHE A 52 -2.96 -35.42 33.65
N SER A 53 -3.83 -34.60 34.23
CA SER A 53 -5.28 -34.67 34.00
C SER A 53 -5.64 -34.34 32.55
N SER A 54 -4.99 -33.33 31.96
CA SER A 54 -5.17 -32.98 30.54
C SER A 54 -4.65 -34.06 29.58
N VAL A 55 -3.56 -34.74 29.94
CA VAL A 55 -2.98 -35.86 29.19
C VAL A 55 -3.80 -37.14 29.32
N SER A 56 -4.60 -37.29 30.39
CA SER A 56 -5.45 -38.46 30.62
C SER A 56 -6.73 -38.50 29.78
N ASN A 57 -7.01 -37.48 28.98
CA ASN A 57 -8.07 -37.53 27.96
C ASN A 57 -7.58 -38.36 26.75
N PRO A 58 -8.17 -39.54 26.47
CA PRO A 58 -7.74 -40.42 25.37
C PRO A 58 -8.12 -39.91 23.96
N HIS A 59 -8.74 -38.73 23.87
CA HIS A 59 -8.96 -38.01 22.61
C HIS A 59 -8.05 -36.78 22.58
N PHE A 60 -6.82 -36.97 22.09
CA PHE A 60 -5.91 -35.87 21.80
C PHE A 60 -6.46 -35.07 20.62
N VAL A 61 -7.18 -34.00 20.93
CA VAL A 61 -7.69 -33.02 19.96
C VAL A 61 -6.68 -31.87 19.95
N PHE A 62 -5.92 -31.75 18.86
CA PHE A 62 -4.89 -30.72 18.76
C PHE A 62 -5.53 -29.36 18.44
N SER A 63 -6.54 -29.33 17.55
CA SER A 63 -7.31 -28.15 17.24
C SER A 63 -8.69 -28.16 17.91
N LYS A 64 -8.92 -27.20 18.81
CA LYS A 64 -10.26 -27.00 19.38
C LYS A 64 -11.31 -26.69 18.29
N LYS A 65 -10.88 -26.24 17.10
CA LYS A 65 -11.75 -25.84 15.99
C LYS A 65 -12.54 -26.97 15.35
N VAL A 66 -12.00 -28.19 15.25
CA VAL A 66 -12.75 -29.31 14.65
C VAL A 66 -13.97 -29.69 15.48
N ASN A 67 -13.86 -29.53 16.79
CA ASN A 67 -14.96 -29.80 17.72
C ASN A 67 -15.78 -28.56 18.07
N ASP A 68 -15.51 -27.40 17.45
CA ASP A 68 -16.26 -26.19 17.73
C ASP A 68 -17.73 -26.37 17.29
N PRO A 69 -18.71 -26.31 18.23
CA PRO A 69 -20.11 -26.53 17.89
C PRO A 69 -20.64 -25.43 16.95
N LYS A 70 -20.04 -24.25 16.97
CA LYS A 70 -20.36 -23.14 16.06
C LYS A 70 -20.00 -23.48 14.61
N LEU A 71 -18.82 -24.06 14.38
CA LEU A 71 -18.35 -24.43 13.04
C LEU A 71 -19.18 -25.58 12.48
N ASN A 72 -19.44 -26.59 13.29
CA ASN A 72 -20.27 -27.74 12.90
C ASN A 72 -21.71 -27.32 12.61
N GLY A 73 -22.30 -26.45 13.44
CA GLY A 73 -23.63 -25.89 13.18
C GLY A 73 -23.69 -25.00 11.92
N LEU A 74 -22.61 -24.27 11.61
CA LEU A 74 -22.50 -23.52 10.35
C LEU A 74 -22.40 -24.47 9.15
N LEU A 75 -21.59 -25.53 9.26
CA LEU A 75 -21.40 -26.51 8.20
C LEU A 75 -22.69 -27.27 7.88
N GLU A 76 -23.48 -27.64 8.89
CA GLU A 76 -24.80 -28.25 8.69
C GLU A 76 -25.74 -27.33 7.92
N LYS A 77 -25.80 -26.04 8.31
CA LYS A 77 -26.59 -25.04 7.58
C LYS A 77 -26.11 -24.87 6.14
N VAL A 78 -24.80 -24.82 5.94
CA VAL A 78 -24.18 -24.73 4.62
C VAL A 78 -24.58 -25.93 3.75
N ARG A 79 -24.54 -27.15 4.29
CA ARG A 79 -24.93 -28.37 3.56
C ARG A 79 -26.42 -28.41 3.24
N GLN A 80 -27.27 -27.96 4.16
CA GLN A 80 -28.72 -27.86 3.90
C GLN A 80 -29.01 -26.82 2.81
N LEU A 81 -28.45 -25.63 2.93
CA LEU A 81 -28.67 -24.54 1.98
C LEU A 81 -27.95 -24.78 0.64
N ALA A 82 -26.91 -25.60 0.58
CA ALA A 82 -26.31 -25.98 -0.70
C ALA A 82 -27.30 -26.73 -1.61
N LEU A 83 -28.33 -27.37 -1.05
CA LEU A 83 -29.37 -28.09 -1.80
C LEU A 83 -30.50 -27.17 -2.27
N GLU A 84 -30.74 -26.06 -1.57
CA GLU A 84 -31.79 -25.10 -1.90
C GLU A 84 -31.30 -24.07 -2.93
N LYS A 85 -32.12 -23.74 -3.93
CA LYS A 85 -31.79 -22.76 -4.99
C LYS A 85 -32.29 -21.35 -4.69
N ASP A 86 -33.21 -21.21 -3.74
CA ASP A 86 -33.82 -19.92 -3.42
C ASP A 86 -32.89 -19.07 -2.55
N TRP A 87 -32.94 -17.76 -2.75
CA TRP A 87 -32.10 -16.78 -2.07
C TRP A 87 -32.90 -15.93 -1.09
N SER A 88 -32.52 -15.95 0.18
CA SER A 88 -33.05 -15.10 1.24
C SER A 88 -32.05 -14.01 1.67
N HIS A 89 -32.55 -12.82 2.07
CA HIS A 89 -31.70 -11.74 2.60
C HIS A 89 -30.96 -12.12 3.89
N SER A 90 -31.43 -13.12 4.63
CA SER A 90 -30.74 -13.66 5.81
C SER A 90 -29.45 -14.40 5.46
N GLU A 91 -29.17 -14.68 4.18
CA GLU A 91 -27.98 -15.42 3.76
C GLU A 91 -26.72 -14.55 3.67
N LEU A 92 -26.84 -13.21 3.63
CA LEU A 92 -25.66 -12.33 3.62
C LEU A 92 -24.84 -12.44 4.90
N THR A 93 -25.49 -12.55 6.07
CA THR A 93 -24.81 -12.77 7.34
C THR A 93 -24.16 -14.15 7.37
N LEU A 94 -24.82 -15.17 6.82
CA LEU A 94 -24.24 -16.51 6.70
C LEU A 94 -23.01 -16.52 5.78
N ILE A 95 -23.03 -15.79 4.66
CA ILE A 95 -21.86 -15.62 3.78
C ILE A 95 -20.71 -14.92 4.53
N GLU A 96 -21.01 -13.94 5.37
CA GLU A 96 -20.00 -13.30 6.22
C GLU A 96 -19.39 -14.30 7.21
N GLU A 97 -20.22 -15.04 7.94
CA GLU A 97 -19.79 -16.09 8.87
C GLU A 97 -18.95 -17.16 8.15
N CYS A 98 -19.37 -17.59 6.95
CA CYS A 98 -18.62 -18.54 6.12
C CYS A 98 -17.23 -18.00 5.74
N ASN A 99 -17.14 -16.73 5.33
CA ASN A 99 -15.86 -16.11 4.98
C ASN A 99 -14.92 -15.93 6.17
N GLN A 100 -15.48 -15.65 7.35
CA GLN A 100 -14.71 -15.59 8.60
C GLN A 100 -14.22 -17.00 8.97
N ALA A 101 -15.10 -18.01 8.91
CA ALA A 101 -14.75 -19.40 9.16
C ALA A 101 -13.64 -19.90 8.22
N VAL A 102 -13.69 -19.60 6.92
CA VAL A 102 -12.62 -19.98 5.97
C VAL A 102 -11.27 -19.37 6.36
N GLN A 103 -11.24 -18.09 6.78
CA GLN A 103 -10.00 -17.44 7.22
C GLN A 103 -9.47 -18.05 8.53
N GLU A 104 -10.36 -18.39 9.47
CA GLU A 104 -9.98 -19.09 10.70
C GLU A 104 -9.43 -20.48 10.41
N ILE A 105 -10.07 -21.24 9.50
CA ILE A 105 -9.61 -22.56 9.07
C ILE A 105 -8.24 -22.46 8.41
N ASP A 106 -8.01 -21.50 7.51
CA ASP A 106 -6.71 -21.31 6.85
C ASP A 106 -5.58 -21.05 7.87
N ASN A 107 -5.83 -20.19 8.86
CA ASN A 107 -4.86 -19.92 9.92
C ASN A 107 -4.59 -21.18 10.77
N GLU A 108 -5.63 -21.95 11.05
CA GLU A 108 -5.51 -23.16 11.85
C GLU A 108 -4.78 -24.29 11.12
N ILE A 109 -5.00 -24.43 9.80
CA ILE A 109 -4.22 -25.35 8.95
C ILE A 109 -2.72 -25.00 9.02
N ILE A 110 -2.37 -23.71 9.05
CA ILE A 110 -0.98 -23.27 9.19
C ILE A 110 -0.44 -23.62 10.59
N ASN A 111 -1.24 -23.46 11.64
CA ASN A 111 -0.84 -23.86 13.01
C ASN A 111 -0.58 -25.36 13.10
N ILE A 112 -1.47 -26.19 12.56
CA ILE A 112 -1.33 -27.65 12.49
C ILE A 112 -0.08 -28.02 11.69
N TYR A 113 0.14 -27.39 10.53
CA TYR A 113 1.33 -27.60 9.72
C TYR A 113 2.62 -27.33 10.51
N ASN A 114 2.71 -26.19 11.23
CA ASN A 114 3.88 -25.87 12.04
C ASN A 114 4.10 -26.91 13.14
N TYR A 115 3.04 -27.35 13.82
CA TYR A 115 3.14 -28.38 14.86
C TYR A 115 3.61 -29.74 14.31
N VAL A 116 2.99 -30.20 13.22
CA VAL A 116 3.36 -31.45 12.54
C VAL A 116 4.81 -31.38 12.04
N ARG A 117 5.21 -30.24 11.45
CA ARG A 117 6.57 -30.00 10.99
C ARG A 117 7.58 -30.12 12.14
N ASP A 118 7.33 -29.45 13.26
CA ASP A 118 8.30 -29.37 14.35
C ASP A 118 8.55 -30.77 14.95
N ILE A 119 7.52 -31.62 15.06
CA ILE A 119 7.67 -32.99 15.54
C ILE A 119 8.29 -33.90 14.47
N TYR A 120 7.81 -33.81 13.23
CA TYR A 120 8.24 -34.68 12.14
C TYR A 120 9.65 -34.32 11.62
N SER A 121 10.17 -33.13 11.93
CA SER A 121 11.54 -32.72 11.63
C SER A 121 12.58 -33.67 12.23
N LYS A 122 12.31 -34.28 13.39
CA LYS A 122 13.16 -35.29 14.03
C LYS A 122 13.29 -36.56 13.17
N ARG A 123 12.21 -36.87 12.45
CA ARG A 123 12.10 -38.04 11.58
C ARG A 123 12.67 -37.77 10.19
N PHE A 124 12.22 -36.71 9.53
CA PHE A 124 12.65 -36.40 8.17
C PHE A 124 12.82 -34.88 7.99
N PRO A 125 13.98 -34.31 8.38
CA PRO A 125 14.19 -32.86 8.39
C PRO A 125 14.21 -32.24 6.99
N LYS A 126 14.56 -33.02 5.96
CA LYS A 126 14.61 -32.54 4.57
C LYS A 126 13.23 -32.42 3.92
N LEU A 127 12.15 -32.89 4.56
CA LEU A 127 10.80 -32.84 3.94
C LEU A 127 10.31 -31.41 3.73
N GLU A 128 10.58 -30.51 4.67
CA GLU A 128 10.14 -29.11 4.62
C GLU A 128 10.73 -28.36 3.42
N SER A 129 11.99 -28.62 3.08
CA SER A 129 12.65 -27.93 1.97
C SER A 129 12.18 -28.43 0.60
N ILE A 130 11.51 -29.58 0.54
CA ILE A 130 11.02 -30.18 -0.70
C ILE A 130 9.53 -29.85 -0.92
N VAL A 131 8.71 -29.93 0.14
CA VAL A 131 7.27 -29.71 0.05
C VAL A 131 6.90 -28.40 0.76
N TYR A 132 6.65 -27.36 -0.04
CA TYR A 132 6.32 -26.02 0.46
C TYR A 132 4.84 -25.82 0.83
N SER A 133 3.94 -26.62 0.25
CA SER A 133 2.50 -26.51 0.47
C SER A 133 2.12 -27.18 1.80
N PRO A 134 1.46 -26.45 2.74
CA PRO A 134 1.12 -27.00 4.05
C PRO A 134 0.23 -28.24 4.01
N LEU A 135 -0.79 -28.24 3.13
CA LEU A 135 -1.72 -29.37 2.99
C LEU A 135 -1.02 -30.60 2.40
N ASP A 136 -0.17 -30.41 1.39
CA ASP A 136 0.57 -31.51 0.77
C ASP A 136 1.57 -32.11 1.76
N TYR A 137 2.22 -31.29 2.58
CA TYR A 137 3.11 -31.74 3.64
C TYR A 137 2.37 -32.64 4.64
N ILE A 138 1.22 -32.18 5.15
CA ILE A 138 0.38 -32.95 6.09
C ILE A 138 -0.06 -34.28 5.44
N ALA A 139 -0.48 -34.26 4.17
CA ALA A 139 -0.91 -35.45 3.44
C ALA A 139 0.23 -36.47 3.24
N VAL A 140 1.46 -35.99 2.97
CA VAL A 140 2.66 -36.84 2.85
C VAL A 140 3.02 -37.45 4.20
N VAL A 141 3.06 -36.66 5.29
CA VAL A 141 3.36 -37.17 6.64
C VAL A 141 2.36 -38.24 7.06
N ARG A 142 1.07 -38.03 6.78
CA ARG A 142 0.01 -39.01 7.06
C ARG A 142 0.23 -40.35 6.35
N ARG A 143 0.71 -40.34 5.10
CA ARG A 143 1.00 -41.57 4.32
C ARG A 143 2.35 -42.20 4.67
N ALA A 144 3.37 -41.38 4.91
CA ALA A 144 4.73 -41.84 5.17
C ALA A 144 4.90 -42.47 6.56
N GLN A 145 4.18 -41.95 7.57
CA GLN A 145 4.25 -42.41 8.95
C GLN A 145 5.71 -42.54 9.43
N ASN A 146 6.12 -43.73 9.90
CA ASN A 146 7.48 -44.06 10.35
C ASN A 146 8.30 -44.88 9.34
N GLU A 147 7.82 -45.10 8.11
CA GLU A 147 8.57 -45.84 7.09
C GLU A 147 9.85 -45.07 6.67
N MET A 148 10.95 -45.80 6.44
CA MET A 148 12.20 -45.24 5.90
C MET A 148 12.22 -45.30 4.37
N ASP A 149 11.62 -46.35 3.82
CA ASP A 149 11.65 -46.67 2.40
C ASP A 149 10.43 -46.07 1.71
N PHE A 150 10.60 -44.87 1.15
CA PHE A 150 9.54 -44.20 0.39
C PHE A 150 9.21 -44.89 -0.96
N THR A 151 9.90 -45.97 -1.32
CA THR A 151 9.52 -46.85 -2.44
C THR A 151 8.28 -47.70 -2.11
N LYS A 152 8.02 -47.96 -0.82
CA LYS A 152 6.85 -48.71 -0.36
C LYS A 152 5.60 -47.83 -0.26
N VAL A 153 5.77 -46.51 -0.21
CA VAL A 153 4.69 -45.54 -0.05
C VAL A 153 4.38 -44.91 -1.41
N THR A 154 3.16 -45.11 -1.90
CA THR A 154 2.70 -44.49 -3.15
C THR A 154 2.33 -43.02 -2.91
N LEU A 155 3.19 -42.11 -3.35
CA LEU A 155 3.00 -40.65 -3.24
C LEU A 155 2.57 -39.96 -4.55
N SER A 156 2.44 -40.73 -5.64
CA SER A 156 2.08 -40.24 -6.98
C SER A 156 0.74 -39.50 -7.05
N ASP A 157 -0.17 -39.79 -6.13
CA ASP A 157 -1.53 -39.20 -6.13
C ASP A 157 -1.57 -37.83 -5.47
N ILE A 158 -0.58 -37.50 -4.62
CA ILE A 158 -0.51 -36.22 -3.90
C ILE A 158 0.43 -35.26 -4.63
N LEU A 159 1.60 -35.76 -5.03
CA LEU A 159 2.70 -34.93 -5.49
C LEU A 159 3.08 -35.30 -6.93
N PRO A 160 3.56 -34.32 -7.71
CA PRO A 160 4.14 -34.59 -9.03
C PRO A 160 5.36 -35.50 -8.89
N ASN A 161 5.57 -36.38 -9.88
CA ASN A 161 6.64 -37.39 -9.87
C ASN A 161 8.05 -36.80 -9.65
N THR A 162 8.28 -35.55 -10.05
CA THR A 162 9.54 -34.82 -9.80
C THR A 162 9.81 -34.64 -8.31
N MET A 163 8.80 -34.25 -7.53
CA MET A 163 8.90 -34.11 -6.08
C MET A 163 9.00 -35.48 -5.40
N VAL A 164 8.28 -36.49 -5.90
CA VAL A 164 8.38 -37.87 -5.36
C VAL A 164 9.80 -38.41 -5.49
N MET A 165 10.47 -38.21 -6.64
CA MET A 165 11.87 -38.60 -6.82
C MET A 165 12.82 -37.81 -5.90
N ALA A 166 12.57 -36.51 -5.70
CA ALA A 166 13.36 -35.71 -4.76
C ALA A 166 13.21 -36.22 -3.32
N ILE A 167 11.99 -36.60 -2.90
CA ILE A 167 11.71 -37.17 -1.58
C ILE A 167 12.41 -38.52 -1.41
N THR A 168 12.36 -39.42 -2.40
CA THR A 168 13.01 -40.74 -2.30
C THR A 168 14.54 -40.59 -2.20
N VAL A 169 15.15 -39.73 -3.03
CA VAL A 169 16.59 -39.45 -2.95
C VAL A 169 16.95 -38.80 -1.61
N ALA A 170 16.18 -37.82 -1.16
CA ALA A 170 16.42 -37.14 0.11
C ALA A 170 16.25 -38.10 1.31
N ALA A 171 15.31 -39.04 1.24
CA ALA A 171 15.10 -40.06 2.27
C ALA A 171 16.29 -41.02 2.37
N THR A 172 16.86 -41.46 1.24
CA THR A 172 18.09 -42.27 1.26
C THR A 172 19.30 -41.54 1.86
N THR A 173 19.30 -40.21 1.79
CA THR A 173 20.41 -39.36 2.29
C THR A 173 20.08 -38.67 3.62
N SER A 174 18.92 -38.95 4.25
CA SER A 174 18.52 -38.27 5.49
C SER A 174 18.86 -39.11 6.71
N SER A 175 19.57 -38.50 7.67
CA SER A 175 19.78 -39.03 9.00
C SER A 175 18.58 -38.68 9.89
N GLY A 176 17.57 -39.55 9.88
CA GLY A 176 16.36 -39.43 10.68
C GLY A 176 16.26 -40.52 11.74
N SER A 177 15.72 -40.22 12.92
CA SER A 177 15.40 -41.24 13.93
C SER A 177 13.94 -41.66 13.85
N TYR A 178 13.60 -42.81 14.42
CA TYR A 178 12.21 -43.24 14.52
C TYR A 178 11.48 -42.46 15.62
N LEU A 179 10.24 -42.04 15.35
CA LEU A 179 9.39 -41.41 16.36
C LEU A 179 8.82 -42.49 17.30
N SER A 180 8.66 -42.15 18.57
CA SER A 180 7.94 -42.98 19.54
C SER A 180 6.50 -43.22 19.07
N SER A 181 5.95 -44.40 19.37
CA SER A 181 4.59 -44.77 18.96
C SER A 181 3.51 -43.84 19.52
N HIS A 182 3.73 -43.25 20.70
CA HIS A 182 2.83 -42.25 21.29
C HIS A 182 2.84 -40.95 20.47
N VAL A 183 4.04 -40.42 20.23
CA VAL A 183 4.26 -39.18 19.46
C VAL A 183 3.77 -39.33 18.02
N LEU A 184 3.98 -40.49 17.41
CA LEU A 184 3.47 -40.77 16.06
C LEU A 184 1.94 -40.71 16.03
N LYS A 185 1.25 -41.26 17.04
CA LYS A 185 -0.22 -41.21 17.11
C LYS A 185 -0.73 -39.77 17.26
N GLU A 186 -0.06 -38.94 18.07
CA GLU A 186 -0.39 -37.51 18.20
C GLU A 186 -0.24 -36.77 16.85
N VAL A 187 0.88 -37.00 16.16
CA VAL A 187 1.12 -36.39 14.83
C VAL A 187 0.08 -36.85 13.82
N LEU A 188 -0.26 -38.15 13.79
CA LEU A 188 -1.27 -38.66 12.89
C LEU A 188 -2.68 -38.14 13.22
N ALA A 189 -3.01 -37.96 14.50
CA ALA A 189 -4.24 -37.32 14.92
C ALA A 189 -4.33 -35.87 14.41
N ALA A 190 -3.28 -35.07 14.63
CA ALA A 190 -3.19 -33.70 14.11
C ALA A 190 -3.25 -33.64 12.58
N CYS A 191 -2.63 -34.61 11.87
CA CYS A 191 -2.72 -34.71 10.42
C CYS A 191 -4.14 -35.01 9.94
N ASN A 192 -4.85 -35.94 10.59
CA ASN A 192 -6.24 -36.25 10.26
C ASN A 192 -7.15 -35.05 10.51
N GLU A 193 -6.91 -34.34 11.60
CA GLU A 193 -7.62 -33.11 11.95
C GLU A 193 -7.43 -32.01 10.89
N GLY A 194 -6.19 -31.78 10.46
CA GLY A 194 -5.89 -30.83 9.38
C GLY A 194 -6.56 -31.20 8.05
N MET A 195 -6.67 -32.49 7.74
CA MET A 195 -7.39 -32.96 6.54
C MET A 195 -8.90 -32.75 6.66
N ILE A 196 -9.50 -33.00 7.82
CA ILE A 196 -10.92 -32.74 8.08
C ILE A 196 -11.23 -31.23 7.92
N LEU A 197 -10.37 -30.36 8.46
CA LEU A 197 -10.49 -28.91 8.27
C LEU A 197 -10.37 -28.51 6.80
N ALA A 198 -9.48 -29.15 6.03
CA ALA A 198 -9.37 -28.91 4.59
C ALA A 198 -10.66 -29.30 3.84
N ASP A 199 -11.30 -30.41 4.23
CA ASP A 199 -12.60 -30.82 3.67
C ASP A 199 -13.70 -29.82 4.03
N PHE A 200 -13.77 -29.37 5.29
CA PHE A 200 -14.73 -28.34 5.72
C PHE A 200 -14.54 -27.02 4.98
N ARG A 201 -13.29 -26.60 4.77
CA ARG A 201 -12.96 -25.44 3.95
C ARG A 201 -13.48 -25.60 2.52
N ASN A 202 -13.27 -26.76 1.91
CA ASN A 202 -13.75 -27.02 0.55
C ASN A 202 -15.29 -27.00 0.48
N ASP A 203 -15.99 -27.60 1.44
CA ASP A 203 -17.46 -27.56 1.52
C ASP A 203 -17.98 -26.11 1.57
N ILE A 204 -17.37 -25.26 2.41
CA ILE A 204 -17.75 -23.85 2.53
C ILE A 204 -17.42 -23.08 1.24
N LEU A 205 -16.28 -23.33 0.60
CA LEU A 205 -15.91 -22.68 -0.66
C LEU A 205 -16.85 -23.03 -1.81
N VAL A 206 -17.25 -24.31 -1.92
CA VAL A 206 -18.24 -24.76 -2.92
C VAL A 206 -19.60 -24.08 -2.68
N TYR A 207 -20.02 -23.96 -1.43
CA TYR A 207 -21.23 -23.20 -1.08
C TYR A 207 -21.13 -21.72 -1.45
N LEU A 208 -20.01 -21.07 -1.14
CA LEU A 208 -19.78 -19.68 -1.51
C LEU A 208 -19.78 -19.49 -3.02
N GLU A 209 -19.22 -20.43 -3.79
CA GLU A 209 -19.23 -20.39 -5.25
C GLU A 209 -20.64 -20.48 -5.83
N THR A 210 -21.46 -21.45 -5.37
CA THR A 210 -22.84 -21.59 -5.85
C THR A 210 -23.69 -20.37 -5.51
N ARG A 211 -23.55 -19.82 -4.31
CA ARG A 211 -24.29 -18.63 -3.87
C ARG A 211 -23.81 -17.35 -4.56
N MET A 212 -22.50 -17.20 -4.77
CA MET A 212 -21.95 -16.02 -5.44
C MET A 212 -22.27 -16.02 -6.94
N ALA A 213 -22.39 -17.20 -7.57
CA ALA A 213 -22.86 -17.30 -8.95
C ALA A 213 -24.30 -16.77 -9.11
N LEU A 214 -25.16 -16.92 -8.09
CA LEU A 214 -26.52 -16.36 -8.09
C LEU A 214 -26.57 -14.88 -7.71
N LEU A 215 -25.71 -14.45 -6.77
CA LEU A 215 -25.73 -13.10 -6.23
C LEU A 215 -24.97 -12.09 -7.09
N ALA A 216 -23.73 -12.41 -7.48
CA ALA A 216 -22.82 -11.50 -8.15
C ALA A 216 -21.87 -12.24 -9.12
N PRO A 217 -22.41 -12.80 -10.23
CA PRO A 217 -21.62 -13.58 -11.18
C PRO A 217 -20.53 -12.75 -11.87
N ASN A 218 -20.79 -11.48 -12.21
CA ASN A 218 -19.80 -10.66 -12.91
C ASN A 218 -18.69 -10.19 -11.98
N VAL A 219 -19.01 -9.80 -10.75
CA VAL A 219 -18.01 -9.46 -9.72
C VAL A 219 -17.12 -10.66 -9.39
N SER A 220 -17.72 -11.84 -9.23
CA SER A 220 -17.00 -13.10 -8.99
C SER A 220 -16.05 -13.45 -10.13
N ALA A 221 -16.48 -13.29 -11.39
CA ALA A 221 -15.63 -13.57 -12.55
C ALA A 221 -14.36 -12.69 -12.60
N ILE A 222 -14.40 -11.46 -12.06
CA ILE A 222 -13.24 -10.55 -12.07
C ILE A 222 -12.22 -10.90 -10.99
N ILE A 223 -12.65 -11.05 -9.73
CA ILE A 223 -11.74 -11.13 -8.55
C ILE A 223 -11.70 -12.54 -7.94
N GLY A 224 -12.65 -13.40 -8.27
CA GLY A 224 -12.85 -14.72 -7.66
C GLY A 224 -13.92 -14.70 -6.56
N THR A 225 -14.52 -15.87 -6.32
CA THR A 225 -15.68 -16.07 -5.42
C THR A 225 -15.40 -15.65 -3.98
N ALA A 226 -14.31 -16.15 -3.38
CA ALA A 226 -13.97 -15.87 -1.98
C ALA A 226 -13.70 -14.38 -1.71
N LEU A 227 -12.98 -13.72 -2.62
CA LEU A 227 -12.69 -12.29 -2.51
C LEU A 227 -13.93 -11.43 -2.80
N ALA A 228 -14.76 -11.83 -3.77
CA ALA A 228 -16.05 -11.20 -4.03
C ALA A 228 -16.96 -11.25 -2.79
N ALA A 229 -17.07 -12.42 -2.17
CA ALA A 229 -17.86 -12.63 -0.96
C ALA A 229 -17.38 -11.71 0.17
N ARG A 230 -16.07 -11.71 0.46
CA ARG A 230 -15.46 -10.84 1.47
C ARG A 230 -15.67 -9.36 1.19
N LEU A 231 -15.63 -8.96 -0.08
CA LEU A 231 -15.77 -7.56 -0.47
C LEU A 231 -17.22 -7.09 -0.34
N ILE A 232 -18.20 -7.94 -0.70
CA ILE A 232 -19.63 -7.66 -0.57
C ILE A 232 -20.02 -7.57 0.91
N THR A 233 -19.55 -8.49 1.76
CA THR A 233 -19.87 -8.49 3.20
C THR A 233 -19.30 -7.24 3.88
N GLN A 234 -18.04 -6.91 3.62
CA GLN A 234 -17.42 -5.70 4.17
C GLN A 234 -18.02 -4.39 3.63
N ALA A 235 -18.55 -4.40 2.40
CA ALA A 235 -19.28 -3.26 1.87
C ALA A 235 -20.69 -3.12 2.49
N GLY A 236 -21.20 -4.16 3.17
CA GLY A 236 -22.56 -4.20 3.71
C GLY A 236 -23.63 -4.61 2.69
N GLY A 237 -23.23 -5.34 1.64
CA GLY A 237 -24.12 -5.86 0.60
C GLY A 237 -23.79 -5.40 -0.82
N LEU A 238 -24.46 -6.00 -1.81
CA LEU A 238 -24.25 -5.69 -3.22
C LEU A 238 -24.76 -4.29 -3.60
N THR A 239 -25.85 -3.83 -2.97
CA THR A 239 -26.47 -2.53 -3.25
C THR A 239 -25.61 -1.36 -2.77
N THR A 240 -24.96 -1.50 -1.61
CA THR A 240 -24.01 -0.52 -1.10
C THR A 240 -22.76 -0.52 -1.97
N LEU A 241 -22.24 -1.69 -2.33
CA LEU A 241 -21.10 -1.83 -3.23
C LEU A 241 -21.32 -1.15 -4.58
N ALA A 242 -22.50 -1.33 -5.19
CA ALA A 242 -22.86 -0.69 -6.46
C ALA A 242 -22.93 0.86 -6.36
N LYS A 243 -23.31 1.39 -5.19
CA LYS A 243 -23.32 2.84 -4.91
C LYS A 243 -21.92 3.40 -4.63
N MET A 244 -20.98 2.58 -4.16
CA MET A 244 -19.63 3.04 -3.83
C MET A 244 -18.87 3.46 -5.10
N PRO A 245 -18.15 4.60 -5.06
CA PRO A 245 -17.26 4.97 -6.14
C PRO A 245 -16.04 4.04 -6.17
N SER A 246 -15.46 3.86 -7.36
CA SER A 246 -14.32 2.96 -7.58
C SER A 246 -13.11 3.25 -6.67
N GLN A 247 -12.91 4.49 -6.25
CA GLN A 247 -11.80 4.84 -5.36
C GLN A 247 -12.01 4.35 -3.92
N ASN A 248 -13.24 4.37 -3.42
CA ASN A 248 -13.55 3.88 -2.08
C ASN A 248 -13.46 2.35 -2.05
N ILE A 249 -13.88 1.70 -3.13
CA ILE A 249 -13.79 0.25 -3.34
C ILE A 249 -12.33 -0.25 -3.20
N MET A 250 -11.33 0.53 -3.63
CA MET A 250 -9.91 0.19 -3.43
C MET A 250 -9.50 0.06 -1.95
N LEU A 251 -10.20 0.78 -1.06
CA LEU A 251 -9.85 0.92 0.35
C LEU A 251 -10.69 0.02 1.27
N VAL A 252 -11.68 -0.69 0.72
CA VAL A 252 -12.56 -1.58 1.50
C VAL A 252 -11.74 -2.68 2.15
N GLY A 253 -11.92 -2.85 3.47
CA GLY A 253 -11.22 -3.85 4.28
C GLY A 253 -9.75 -3.58 4.56
N GLY A 254 -9.25 -2.40 4.21
CA GLY A 254 -7.87 -2.03 4.48
C GLY A 254 -7.67 -1.45 5.88
N ASN A 255 -6.61 -1.89 6.55
CA ASN A 255 -6.19 -1.33 7.83
C ASN A 255 -5.52 0.03 7.62
N ARG A 256 -5.84 1.03 8.45
CA ARG A 256 -5.32 2.42 8.35
C ARG A 256 -3.81 2.56 8.64
N LYS A 257 -3.05 1.47 8.73
CA LYS A 257 -1.62 1.47 9.05
C LYS A 257 -0.80 1.49 7.75
N GLY A 258 -0.23 2.65 7.40
CA GLY A 258 0.69 2.81 6.25
C GLY A 258 0.25 3.86 5.22
N THR A 259 1.19 4.27 4.34
CA THR A 259 0.96 5.31 3.31
C THR A 259 0.06 4.85 2.17
N VAL A 260 -0.02 3.54 1.93
CA VAL A 260 -0.96 2.91 1.00
C VAL A 260 -1.74 1.89 1.82
N VAL A 261 -3.05 2.07 1.94
CA VAL A 261 -3.93 1.15 2.65
C VAL A 261 -4.33 0.04 1.68
N PRO A 262 -3.80 -1.20 1.80
CA PRO A 262 -4.20 -2.29 0.94
C PRO A 262 -5.61 -2.76 1.34
N GLY A 263 -6.60 -2.53 0.49
CA GLY A 263 -7.94 -3.12 0.66
C GLY A 263 -7.96 -4.60 0.25
N VAL A 264 -9.11 -5.26 0.42
CA VAL A 264 -9.32 -6.68 0.06
C VAL A 264 -8.93 -6.99 -1.38
N ILE A 265 -9.16 -6.03 -2.28
CA ILE A 265 -8.84 -6.17 -3.71
C ILE A 265 -7.34 -6.38 -3.93
N TYR A 266 -6.48 -5.90 -3.03
CA TYR A 266 -5.04 -6.09 -3.17
C TYR A 266 -4.64 -7.56 -3.18
N SER A 267 -5.40 -8.43 -2.50
CA SER A 267 -5.17 -9.88 -2.47
C SER A 267 -5.63 -10.61 -3.74
N CYS A 268 -6.21 -9.90 -4.72
CA CYS A 268 -6.60 -10.45 -6.01
C CYS A 268 -5.39 -11.04 -6.76
N ASP A 269 -5.59 -12.21 -7.35
CA ASP A 269 -4.66 -12.92 -8.23
C ASP A 269 -4.06 -12.01 -9.32
N ILE A 270 -4.89 -11.24 -10.04
CA ILE A 270 -4.46 -10.33 -11.11
C ILE A 270 -3.44 -9.29 -10.59
N ILE A 271 -3.60 -8.84 -9.34
CA ILE A 271 -2.77 -7.81 -8.74
C ILE A 271 -1.50 -8.39 -8.11
N GLN A 272 -1.62 -9.55 -7.48
CA GLN A 272 -0.46 -10.24 -6.90
C GLN A 272 0.53 -10.69 -7.97
N ASN A 273 0.02 -11.16 -9.11
CA ASN A 273 0.84 -11.57 -10.25
C ASN A 273 1.47 -10.40 -11.02
N ALA A 274 0.94 -9.17 -10.88
CA ALA A 274 1.47 -8.01 -11.58
C ALA A 274 2.81 -7.52 -10.97
N PRO A 275 3.76 -7.00 -11.80
CA PRO A 275 5.00 -6.43 -11.30
C PRO A 275 4.75 -5.17 -10.46
N SER A 276 5.59 -4.92 -9.45
CA SER A 276 5.43 -3.82 -8.48
C SER A 276 5.22 -2.44 -9.10
N ALA A 277 5.87 -2.16 -10.24
CA ALA A 277 5.71 -0.91 -11.00
C ALA A 277 4.28 -0.67 -11.52
N VAL A 278 3.54 -1.75 -11.82
CA VAL A 278 2.19 -1.69 -12.41
C VAL A 278 1.10 -2.03 -11.37
N LYS A 279 1.44 -2.60 -10.21
CA LYS A 279 0.46 -2.98 -9.16
C LYS A 279 -0.56 -1.89 -8.82
N HIS A 280 -0.12 -0.65 -8.62
CA HIS A 280 -1.04 0.45 -8.31
C HIS A 280 -1.98 0.79 -9.48
N ARG A 281 -1.51 0.63 -10.73
CA ARG A 281 -2.38 0.76 -11.91
C ARG A 281 -3.37 -0.40 -11.99
N ALA A 282 -2.96 -1.62 -11.64
CA ALA A 282 -3.82 -2.79 -11.58
C ALA A 282 -4.97 -2.61 -10.58
N VAL A 283 -4.68 -2.19 -9.34
CA VAL A 283 -5.72 -1.89 -8.33
C VAL A 283 -6.76 -0.91 -8.87
N LYS A 284 -6.32 0.18 -9.51
CA LYS A 284 -7.23 1.18 -10.08
C LYS A 284 -8.11 0.63 -11.21
N LEU A 285 -7.54 -0.19 -12.09
CA LEU A 285 -8.28 -0.81 -13.20
C LEU A 285 -9.30 -1.82 -12.69
N VAL A 286 -8.88 -2.71 -11.78
CA VAL A 286 -9.74 -3.72 -11.16
C VAL A 286 -10.89 -3.04 -10.43
N SER A 287 -10.63 -2.09 -9.51
CA SER A 287 -11.71 -1.40 -8.79
C SER A 287 -12.63 -0.59 -9.69
N GLY A 288 -12.12 -0.02 -10.77
CA GLY A 288 -12.91 0.68 -11.78
C GLY A 288 -13.91 -0.25 -12.48
N LYS A 289 -13.45 -1.40 -12.95
CA LYS A 289 -14.30 -2.41 -13.62
C LYS A 289 -15.20 -3.15 -12.65
N LEU A 290 -14.73 -3.40 -11.43
CA LEU A 290 -15.52 -3.99 -10.35
C LEU A 290 -16.74 -3.14 -10.00
N SER A 291 -16.57 -1.81 -9.91
CA SER A 291 -17.69 -0.88 -9.66
C SER A 291 -18.75 -0.95 -10.76
N LEU A 292 -18.36 -1.21 -12.01
CA LEU A 292 -19.29 -1.40 -13.12
C LEU A 292 -19.98 -2.77 -13.04
N ALA A 293 -19.21 -3.84 -12.81
CA ALA A 293 -19.74 -5.19 -12.65
C ALA A 293 -20.74 -5.28 -11.50
N ALA A 294 -20.45 -4.66 -10.35
CA ALA A 294 -21.35 -4.64 -9.19
C ALA A 294 -22.69 -3.96 -9.52
N LYS A 295 -22.71 -2.95 -10.39
CA LYS A 295 -23.95 -2.30 -10.83
C LYS A 295 -24.76 -3.22 -11.76
N ILE A 296 -24.09 -3.90 -12.69
CA ILE A 296 -24.72 -4.86 -13.60
C ILE A 296 -25.35 -6.01 -12.80
N ASP A 297 -24.62 -6.54 -11.81
CA ASP A 297 -25.10 -7.60 -10.92
C ASP A 297 -26.29 -7.14 -10.07
N MET A 298 -26.26 -5.89 -9.57
CA MET A 298 -27.38 -5.33 -8.81
C MET A 298 -28.67 -5.24 -9.65
N PHE A 299 -28.57 -4.87 -10.93
CA PHE A 299 -29.72 -4.80 -11.84
C PHE A 299 -30.05 -6.14 -12.51
N LYS A 300 -29.21 -7.17 -12.32
CA LYS A 300 -29.35 -8.52 -12.90
C LYS A 300 -29.50 -8.52 -14.44
N GLU A 301 -28.86 -7.57 -15.12
CA GLU A 301 -28.94 -7.46 -16.59
C GLU A 301 -28.16 -8.58 -17.31
N ALA A 302 -27.09 -9.10 -16.70
CA ALA A 302 -26.28 -10.17 -17.24
C ALA A 302 -25.97 -11.22 -16.17
N THR A 303 -26.77 -12.27 -16.10
CA THR A 303 -26.64 -13.36 -15.10
C THR A 303 -25.58 -14.39 -15.45
N ASP A 304 -25.12 -14.43 -16.70
CA ASP A 304 -24.22 -15.49 -17.20
C ASP A 304 -22.75 -15.27 -16.83
N GLY A 305 -22.40 -14.12 -16.23
CA GLY A 305 -21.01 -13.77 -15.90
C GLY A 305 -20.15 -13.33 -17.10
N SER A 306 -20.70 -13.32 -18.32
CA SER A 306 -19.99 -12.94 -19.56
C SER A 306 -19.35 -11.56 -19.48
N MET A 307 -20.07 -10.57 -18.93
CA MET A 307 -19.56 -9.20 -18.80
C MET A 307 -18.38 -9.12 -17.84
N GLY A 308 -18.40 -9.90 -16.75
CA GLY A 308 -17.28 -10.02 -15.83
C GLY A 308 -16.03 -10.60 -16.48
N ALA A 309 -16.19 -11.67 -17.29
CA ALA A 309 -15.09 -12.27 -18.04
C ALA A 309 -14.50 -11.30 -19.09
N GLU A 310 -15.34 -10.57 -19.80
CA GLU A 310 -14.88 -9.51 -20.72
C GLU A 310 -14.08 -8.43 -19.98
N TYR A 311 -14.56 -7.98 -18.82
CA TYR A 311 -13.83 -6.99 -18.02
C TYR A 311 -12.51 -7.52 -17.50
N ARG A 312 -12.43 -8.79 -17.10
CA ARG A 312 -11.18 -9.45 -16.73
C ARG A 312 -10.18 -9.43 -17.91
N ASN A 313 -10.62 -9.83 -19.10
CA ASN A 313 -9.80 -9.80 -20.31
C ASN A 313 -9.31 -8.37 -20.63
N MET A 314 -10.17 -7.36 -20.50
CA MET A 314 -9.77 -5.96 -20.69
C MET A 314 -8.72 -5.50 -19.67
N ILE A 315 -8.81 -5.94 -18.42
CA ILE A 315 -7.82 -5.63 -17.38
C ILE A 315 -6.48 -6.27 -17.74
N GLU A 316 -6.48 -7.56 -18.07
CA GLU A 316 -5.27 -8.31 -18.42
C GLU A 316 -4.57 -7.69 -19.64
N GLN A 317 -5.30 -7.37 -20.70
CA GLN A 317 -4.75 -6.67 -21.88
C GLN A 317 -4.18 -5.29 -21.54
N ALA A 318 -4.86 -4.52 -20.68
CA ALA A 318 -4.40 -3.20 -20.27
C ALA A 318 -3.13 -3.28 -19.39
N LEU A 319 -2.98 -4.35 -18.59
CA LEU A 319 -1.80 -4.62 -17.79
C LEU A 319 -0.62 -5.07 -18.66
N GLN A 320 -0.87 -5.97 -19.62
CA GLN A 320 0.15 -6.40 -20.58
C GLN A 320 0.70 -5.21 -21.37
N LYS A 321 -0.18 -4.36 -21.90
CA LYS A 321 0.21 -3.12 -22.59
C LYS A 321 0.95 -2.12 -21.70
N ALA A 322 0.68 -2.12 -20.39
CA ALA A 322 1.40 -1.27 -19.44
C ALA A 322 2.81 -1.79 -19.12
N GLN A 323 3.03 -3.09 -19.29
CA GLN A 323 4.33 -3.74 -19.11
C GLN A 323 5.21 -3.61 -20.36
N GLU A 324 4.60 -3.46 -21.55
CA GLU A 324 5.33 -3.18 -22.78
C GLU A 324 6.16 -1.88 -22.66
N PRO A 325 7.47 -1.94 -22.90
CA PRO A 325 8.29 -0.73 -22.93
C PRO A 325 7.83 0.16 -24.09
N PRO A 326 7.86 1.50 -23.93
CA PRO A 326 7.56 2.39 -25.04
C PRO A 326 8.55 2.12 -26.19
N PRO A 327 8.10 2.20 -27.45
CA PRO A 327 8.99 2.04 -28.59
C PRO A 327 10.13 3.04 -28.49
N ALA A 328 11.34 2.58 -28.80
CA ALA A 328 12.54 3.41 -28.70
C ALA A 328 12.33 4.72 -29.50
N PRO A 329 12.57 5.90 -28.89
CA PRO A 329 12.38 7.15 -29.59
C PRO A 329 13.33 7.17 -30.79
N LEU A 330 12.76 7.31 -31.99
CA LEU A 330 13.56 7.50 -33.20
C LEU A 330 14.38 8.79 -33.06
N LYS A 331 15.65 8.73 -33.44
CA LYS A 331 16.52 9.91 -33.49
C LYS A 331 15.91 10.89 -34.50
N LYS A 332 15.26 11.94 -34.00
CA LYS A 332 14.74 13.02 -34.84
C LYS A 332 15.93 13.70 -35.50
N SER A 333 15.95 13.76 -36.82
CA SER A 333 16.94 14.55 -37.55
C SER A 333 16.86 16.00 -37.09
N LEU A 334 18.00 16.65 -37.01
CA LEU A 334 18.02 18.09 -36.79
C LEU A 334 17.24 18.78 -37.91
N PRO A 335 16.54 19.89 -37.61
CA PRO A 335 15.94 20.69 -38.67
C PRO A 335 17.04 21.14 -39.63
N VAL A 336 16.73 21.15 -40.93
CA VAL A 336 17.66 21.64 -41.95
C VAL A 336 18.10 23.06 -41.57
N PRO A 337 19.40 23.36 -41.58
CA PRO A 337 19.91 24.72 -41.37
C PRO A 337 19.45 25.67 -42.48
N GLU A 338 18.23 26.19 -42.37
CA GLU A 338 17.70 27.22 -43.25
C GLU A 338 17.94 28.60 -42.62
N GLU A 339 18.66 29.47 -43.33
CA GLU A 339 18.82 30.87 -42.95
C GLU A 339 17.55 31.67 -43.25
N ARG A 340 16.53 31.49 -42.42
CA ARG A 340 15.31 32.29 -42.52
C ARG A 340 15.55 33.70 -41.98
N LYS A 341 15.07 34.71 -42.70
CA LYS A 341 15.08 36.11 -42.24
C LYS A 341 14.35 36.21 -40.89
N SER A 342 15.03 36.70 -39.85
CA SER A 342 14.44 36.83 -38.53
C SER A 342 13.25 37.81 -38.53
N THR A 343 12.18 37.47 -37.80
CA THR A 343 11.03 38.38 -37.68
C THR A 343 11.39 39.57 -36.79
N LYS A 344 11.32 40.79 -37.32
CA LYS A 344 11.56 42.03 -36.56
C LYS A 344 10.30 42.41 -35.77
N ARG A 345 10.19 41.95 -34.52
CA ARG A 345 9.11 42.33 -33.60
C ARG A 345 9.65 43.24 -32.48
N GLY A 346 8.88 44.26 -32.08
CA GLY A 346 9.29 45.30 -31.12
C GLY A 346 8.58 45.28 -29.75
N GLY A 347 7.80 44.24 -29.43
CA GLY A 347 6.95 44.23 -28.23
C GLY A 347 7.70 44.12 -26.90
N LYS A 348 7.10 44.64 -25.80
CA LYS A 348 7.66 44.61 -24.43
C LYS A 348 8.12 43.21 -23.99
N ARG A 349 7.33 42.16 -24.29
CA ARG A 349 7.67 40.75 -23.97
C ARG A 349 8.91 40.28 -24.73
N LEU A 350 9.01 40.61 -26.01
CA LEU A 350 10.16 40.24 -26.83
C LEU A 350 11.41 41.03 -26.43
N ARG A 351 11.28 42.32 -26.11
CA ARG A 351 12.37 43.14 -25.59
C ARG A 351 12.93 42.56 -24.29
N LYS A 352 12.06 42.17 -23.35
CA LYS A 352 12.46 41.51 -22.09
C LYS A 352 13.08 40.12 -22.29
N ALA A 353 12.63 39.37 -23.30
CA ALA A 353 13.23 38.08 -23.65
C ALA A 353 14.61 38.24 -24.30
N LYS A 354 14.76 39.21 -25.20
CA LYS A 354 16.05 39.60 -25.79
C LYS A 354 17.01 40.11 -24.71
N GLU A 355 16.56 40.98 -23.81
CA GLU A 355 17.36 41.47 -22.67
C GLU A 355 17.83 40.34 -21.75
N ARG A 356 17.05 39.26 -21.59
CA ARG A 356 17.43 38.09 -20.78
C ARG A 356 18.56 37.27 -21.42
N LEU A 357 18.57 37.15 -22.74
CA LEU A 357 19.54 36.33 -23.48
C LEU A 357 20.72 37.16 -24.03
N ALA A 358 20.54 38.47 -24.17
CA ALA A 358 21.56 39.36 -24.68
C ALA A 358 22.67 39.56 -23.65
N VAL A 359 23.89 39.72 -24.16
CA VAL A 359 25.04 40.14 -23.36
C VAL A 359 24.69 41.45 -22.65
N SER A 360 24.89 41.47 -21.33
CA SER A 360 24.65 42.66 -20.51
C SER A 360 25.53 43.82 -20.99
N GLU A 361 25.09 45.05 -20.76
CA GLU A 361 25.90 46.23 -21.12
C GLU A 361 27.25 46.21 -20.40
N PHE A 362 27.29 45.77 -19.14
CA PHE A 362 28.51 45.55 -18.38
C PHE A 362 29.50 44.63 -19.12
N ARG A 363 29.02 43.47 -19.59
CA ARG A 363 29.88 42.53 -20.33
C ARG A 363 30.24 43.04 -21.73
N LYS A 364 29.39 43.87 -22.36
CA LYS A 364 29.78 44.58 -23.60
C LYS A 364 30.90 45.58 -23.37
N TYR A 365 30.96 46.24 -22.21
CA TYR A 365 32.06 47.14 -21.85
C TYR A 365 33.33 46.39 -21.49
N ALA A 366 33.23 45.28 -20.75
CA ALA A 366 34.36 44.40 -20.49
C ALA A 366 34.97 43.85 -21.80
N ASN A 367 34.13 43.49 -22.77
CA ASN A 367 34.59 43.00 -24.08
C ASN A 367 35.16 44.09 -25.01
N ARG A 368 35.19 45.37 -24.61
CA ARG A 368 35.84 46.44 -25.39
C ARG A 368 37.29 46.57 -24.93
N LEU A 369 38.22 46.72 -25.87
CA LEU A 369 39.64 46.95 -25.59
C LEU A 369 40.06 48.31 -26.15
N LYS A 370 40.84 49.08 -25.38
CA LYS A 370 41.48 50.28 -25.90
C LYS A 370 42.73 49.86 -26.66
N PHE A 371 42.82 50.27 -27.92
CA PHE A 371 44.03 50.05 -28.70
C PHE A 371 45.19 50.87 -28.12
N GLY A 372 46.35 50.24 -27.92
CA GLY A 372 47.57 50.89 -27.42
C GLY A 372 47.70 51.01 -25.90
N GLU A 373 46.77 50.47 -25.10
CA GLU A 373 46.92 50.35 -23.65
C GLU A 373 46.82 48.90 -23.22
N GLU A 374 47.75 48.46 -22.36
CA GLU A 374 47.67 47.15 -21.72
C GLU A 374 46.36 47.05 -20.91
N ALA A 375 45.70 45.90 -20.99
CA ALA A 375 44.51 45.64 -20.19
C ALA A 375 44.95 45.37 -18.75
N GLU A 376 44.27 45.98 -17.78
CA GLU A 376 44.47 45.60 -16.38
C GLU A 376 43.95 44.17 -16.20
N GLU A 377 44.86 43.24 -15.94
CA GLU A 377 44.55 41.85 -15.60
C GLU A 377 44.21 41.74 -14.11
N GLU A 378 43.11 41.08 -13.79
CA GLU A 378 42.77 40.76 -12.40
C GLU A 378 43.74 39.69 -11.88
N TYR A 379 44.67 40.07 -11.01
CA TYR A 379 45.50 39.11 -10.26
C TYR A 379 44.59 38.31 -9.31
N GLY A 380 44.10 37.15 -9.75
CA GLY A 380 43.36 36.23 -8.88
C GLY A 380 42.34 35.30 -9.54
N LEU A 381 41.94 35.55 -10.79
CA LEU A 381 41.20 34.59 -11.60
C LEU A 381 42.06 34.13 -12.78
N GLU A 382 41.92 32.86 -13.14
CA GLU A 382 42.64 32.14 -14.21
C GLU A 382 43.05 33.05 -15.39
N SER A 383 44.36 33.09 -15.66
CA SER A 383 45.01 34.03 -16.60
C SER A 383 44.25 34.17 -17.92
N GLY A 384 43.76 35.37 -18.22
CA GLY A 384 43.21 35.73 -19.53
C GLY A 384 41.96 36.61 -19.54
N ASP A 385 41.26 36.75 -18.42
CA ASP A 385 40.06 37.60 -18.35
C ASP A 385 40.43 39.05 -17.98
N GLY A 386 40.79 39.85 -19.00
CA GLY A 386 41.02 41.29 -18.82
C GLY A 386 39.72 42.07 -18.65
N PHE A 387 39.71 43.10 -17.80
CA PHE A 387 38.55 43.98 -17.62
C PHE A 387 38.26 44.89 -18.83
N GLY A 388 39.15 44.90 -19.83
CA GLY A 388 39.02 45.70 -21.03
C GLY A 388 38.85 47.20 -20.73
N MET A 389 37.73 47.79 -21.16
CA MET A 389 37.39 49.19 -20.90
C MET A 389 36.66 49.41 -19.58
N LEU A 390 36.36 48.34 -18.84
CA LEU A 390 35.69 48.42 -17.56
C LEU A 390 36.68 48.97 -16.51
N GLY A 391 36.38 50.14 -15.92
CA GLY A 391 37.23 50.77 -14.89
C GLY A 391 38.19 51.84 -15.40
N LYS A 392 38.56 51.84 -16.68
CA LYS A 392 39.54 52.77 -17.28
C LYS A 392 39.09 54.24 -17.39
N HIS A 393 37.81 54.55 -17.19
CA HIS A 393 37.28 55.93 -17.35
C HIS A 393 37.38 56.81 -16.09
N THR A 394 37.64 56.20 -14.93
CA THR A 394 37.80 56.92 -13.67
C THR A 394 39.24 56.70 -13.22
N GLY A 395 40.11 57.70 -13.37
CA GLY A 395 41.51 57.68 -12.92
C GLY A 395 41.71 57.54 -11.39
N TYR A 396 40.70 57.03 -10.70
CA TYR A 396 40.70 56.62 -9.31
C TYR A 396 40.10 55.22 -9.30
N GLY A 397 40.85 54.21 -8.86
CA GLY A 397 40.55 52.77 -8.92
C GLY A 397 39.31 52.30 -8.14
N LYS A 398 38.16 52.95 -8.32
CA LYS A 398 36.86 52.57 -7.78
C LYS A 398 35.83 52.54 -8.90
N LEU A 399 35.46 51.33 -9.30
CA LEU A 399 34.44 51.05 -10.29
C LEU A 399 33.06 51.56 -9.81
N ARG A 400 32.65 52.77 -10.22
CA ARG A 400 31.31 53.31 -9.88
C ARG A 400 30.34 53.14 -11.05
N LEU A 401 29.99 51.90 -11.38
CA LEU A 401 28.86 51.63 -12.28
C LEU A 401 27.58 51.56 -11.45
N GLN A 402 26.60 52.42 -11.74
CA GLN A 402 25.28 52.28 -11.16
C GLN A 402 24.70 50.93 -11.57
N HIS A 403 24.62 50.00 -10.62
CA HIS A 403 24.04 48.68 -10.80
C HIS A 403 22.53 48.85 -11.06
N LYS A 404 22.14 49.16 -12.30
CA LYS A 404 20.74 49.00 -12.71
C LYS A 404 20.48 47.51 -12.56
N GLN A 405 19.72 47.11 -11.54
CA GLN A 405 19.40 45.72 -11.24
C GLN A 405 18.58 45.13 -12.40
N GLN A 406 19.26 44.80 -13.50
CA GLN A 406 18.71 43.88 -14.49
C GLN A 406 18.65 42.55 -13.78
N LYS A 407 17.43 42.13 -13.42
CA LYS A 407 17.13 40.84 -12.82
C LYS A 407 17.41 39.73 -13.85
N LEU A 408 18.69 39.52 -14.18
CA LEU A 408 19.25 38.27 -14.67
C LEU A 408 19.28 37.26 -13.51
N GLN A 409 18.22 37.19 -12.71
CA GLN A 409 18.01 36.01 -11.90
C GLN A 409 17.67 34.92 -12.90
N LEU A 410 18.64 34.02 -13.11
CA LEU A 410 18.44 32.71 -13.70
C LEU A 410 17.22 32.11 -12.99
N ARG A 411 16.04 32.23 -13.61
CA ARG A 411 14.86 31.53 -13.12
C ARG A 411 15.19 30.06 -13.30
N LYS A 412 15.63 29.43 -12.22
CA LYS A 412 15.83 27.98 -12.13
C LYS A 412 14.63 27.32 -12.81
N PHE A 413 14.91 26.46 -13.79
CA PHE A 413 13.96 25.93 -14.77
C PHE A 413 12.59 25.61 -14.14
N SER A 414 11.51 26.01 -14.83
CA SER A 414 10.14 25.95 -14.31
C SER A 414 9.79 24.59 -13.71
N ARG A 415 10.20 23.48 -14.33
CA ARG A 415 9.93 22.12 -13.82
C ARG A 415 10.47 21.87 -12.41
N LEU A 416 11.68 22.34 -12.09
CA LEU A 416 12.24 22.19 -10.75
C LEU A 416 11.50 23.04 -9.73
N ASN A 417 11.00 24.21 -10.13
CA ASN A 417 10.16 25.04 -9.29
C ASN A 417 8.72 24.53 -9.19
N ASP A 418 8.19 23.87 -10.22
CA ASP A 418 6.87 23.23 -10.19
C ASP A 418 6.91 21.98 -9.31
N ILE A 419 7.98 21.19 -9.38
CA ILE A 419 8.22 20.05 -8.48
C ILE A 419 8.48 20.55 -7.06
N ARG A 420 9.32 21.56 -6.85
CA ARG A 420 9.55 22.13 -5.51
C ARG A 420 8.32 22.84 -4.95
N ALA A 421 7.54 23.54 -5.77
CA ALA A 421 6.28 24.16 -5.35
C ALA A 421 5.19 23.11 -5.10
N ALA A 422 5.14 22.02 -5.88
CA ALA A 422 4.28 20.87 -5.60
C ALA A 422 4.69 20.18 -4.29
N LYS A 423 6.00 19.99 -4.05
CA LYS A 423 6.54 19.45 -2.79
C LYS A 423 6.27 20.40 -1.61
N LYS A 424 6.37 21.72 -1.82
CA LYS A 424 6.02 22.74 -0.83
C LYS A 424 4.51 22.82 -0.57
N ARG A 425 3.66 22.57 -1.57
CA ARG A 425 2.21 22.38 -1.41
C ARG A 425 1.89 21.08 -0.67
N GLN A 426 2.65 20.02 -0.90
CA GLN A 426 2.50 18.75 -0.19
C GLN A 426 2.89 18.89 1.29
N ILE A 427 3.96 19.63 1.59
CA ILE A 427 4.37 20.00 2.95
C ILE A 427 3.34 20.95 3.58
N ALA A 428 2.79 21.92 2.85
CA ALA A 428 1.70 22.78 3.35
C ALA A 428 0.38 22.01 3.58
N ILE A 429 0.12 20.95 2.81
CA ILE A 429 -1.02 20.05 3.05
C ILE A 429 -0.78 19.17 4.28
N GLN A 430 0.46 18.79 4.58
CA GLN A 430 0.81 18.05 5.80
C GLN A 430 0.92 18.94 7.04
N SER A 431 1.26 20.23 6.91
CA SER A 431 1.38 21.15 8.04
C SER A 431 0.15 22.04 8.29
N SER A 432 -0.85 22.06 7.40
CA SER A 432 -2.07 22.84 7.63
C SER A 432 -3.34 22.28 6.95
N GLY A 433 -3.45 20.94 6.82
CA GLY A 433 -4.60 20.34 6.16
C GLY A 433 -4.81 18.84 6.37
N ALA A 434 -4.02 18.19 7.24
CA ALA A 434 -4.34 16.85 7.70
C ALA A 434 -5.46 16.96 8.74
N THR A 435 -6.67 16.72 8.28
CA THR A 435 -7.87 16.55 9.08
C THR A 435 -7.71 15.34 10.01
N ASN A 436 -7.09 15.52 11.16
CA ASN A 436 -7.46 14.72 12.33
C ASN A 436 -8.88 15.15 12.68
N GLY A 437 -9.84 14.23 12.65
CA GLY A 437 -11.26 14.49 12.95
C GLY A 437 -11.56 14.98 14.38
N MET A 438 -10.54 15.43 15.11
CA MET A 438 -10.58 16.01 16.45
C MET A 438 -10.06 17.46 16.49
N SER A 439 -9.52 18.01 15.39
CA SER A 439 -9.19 19.45 15.33
C SER A 439 -10.45 20.24 15.01
N SER A 440 -11.15 20.68 16.05
CA SER A 440 -12.35 21.51 15.95
C SER A 440 -12.07 22.83 15.22
N SER A 441 -13.12 23.37 14.58
CA SER A 441 -13.19 24.68 13.91
C SER A 441 -13.17 25.84 14.92
N LEU A 442 -12.19 25.86 15.81
CA LEU A 442 -12.25 26.60 17.06
C LEU A 442 -10.87 27.22 17.29
N VAL A 443 -10.73 28.49 16.96
CA VAL A 443 -9.49 29.25 17.20
C VAL A 443 -9.69 30.07 18.47
N PHE A 444 -8.83 29.85 19.48
CA PHE A 444 -8.78 30.66 20.68
C PHE A 444 -7.89 31.87 20.44
N THR A 445 -8.47 33.07 20.38
CA THR A 445 -7.72 34.32 20.39
C THR A 445 -7.66 34.92 21.79
N PRO A 446 -6.53 35.53 22.22
CA PRO A 446 -6.32 35.92 23.61
C PRO A 446 -7.14 37.15 24.08
N LEU A 447 -7.92 37.79 23.21
CA LEU A 447 -8.64 39.03 23.53
C LEU A 447 -10.16 38.92 23.45
N GLN A 448 -10.71 38.01 22.65
CA GLN A 448 -12.14 37.73 22.51
C GLN A 448 -12.28 36.23 22.29
N GLY A 449 -13.20 35.57 23.01
CA GLY A 449 -13.27 34.12 23.13
C GLY A 449 -13.60 33.35 21.84
N ILE A 450 -14.07 32.12 22.02
CA ILE A 450 -14.33 31.11 20.96
C ILE A 450 -15.11 31.72 19.77
N GLU A 451 -14.46 31.81 18.61
CA GLU A 451 -15.11 32.16 17.35
C GLU A 451 -14.99 31.04 16.31
N LEU A 452 -16.10 30.72 15.66
CA LEU A 452 -16.20 29.81 14.52
C LEU A 452 -15.80 30.55 13.23
N CYS A 453 -14.52 30.54 12.87
CA CYS A 453 -14.07 31.11 11.61
C CYS A 453 -14.15 30.10 10.46
N ASN A 454 -14.86 30.45 9.39
CA ASN A 454 -14.93 29.65 8.17
C ASN A 454 -13.64 29.87 7.32
N PRO A 455 -12.74 28.88 7.20
CA PRO A 455 -11.41 29.06 6.59
C PRO A 455 -11.45 29.33 5.08
N GLU A 456 -12.62 29.18 4.44
CA GLU A 456 -12.79 29.49 3.02
C GLU A 456 -12.89 31.00 2.74
N ALA A 457 -13.31 31.80 3.72
CA ALA A 457 -13.45 33.25 3.58
C ALA A 457 -12.10 33.99 3.46
N ALA A 458 -11.01 33.37 3.95
CA ALA A 458 -9.65 33.93 3.90
C ALA A 458 -8.92 33.69 2.57
N LYS A 459 -9.48 32.92 1.64
CA LYS A 459 -8.89 32.73 0.31
C LYS A 459 -9.14 34.01 -0.52
N PRO A 460 -8.11 34.71 -1.03
CA PRO A 460 -8.32 35.83 -1.93
C PRO A 460 -9.05 35.31 -3.18
N ALA A 461 -10.22 35.87 -3.47
CA ALA A 461 -11.03 35.47 -4.61
C ALA A 461 -10.17 35.41 -5.89
N PRO A 462 -10.28 34.34 -6.70
CA PRO A 462 -9.56 34.29 -7.97
C PRO A 462 -9.96 35.51 -8.80
N LYS A 463 -8.97 36.25 -9.31
CA LYS A 463 -9.21 37.42 -10.17
C LYS A 463 -10.19 37.02 -11.28
N LYS A 464 -11.44 37.47 -11.15
CA LYS A 464 -12.53 37.14 -12.07
C LYS A 464 -12.11 37.55 -13.48
N LYS A 465 -11.81 36.56 -14.31
CA LYS A 465 -11.95 36.71 -15.77
C LYS A 465 -13.45 36.63 -15.99
N ASN A 466 -14.03 37.67 -16.59
CA ASN A 466 -15.44 37.75 -16.94
C ASN A 466 -15.83 36.56 -17.82
N ALA A 467 -16.24 35.46 -17.19
CA ALA A 467 -16.99 34.39 -17.83
C ALA A 467 -18.45 34.83 -17.78
N ILE A 468 -19.10 34.81 -18.93
CA ILE A 468 -20.44 35.35 -19.20
C ILE A 468 -21.58 34.55 -18.52
N LEU A 469 -21.26 33.58 -17.66
CA LEU A 469 -22.22 32.62 -17.10
C LEU A 469 -21.97 32.33 -15.61
N ASP A 470 -21.89 33.37 -14.78
CA ASP A 470 -21.96 33.22 -13.31
C ASP A 470 -23.33 33.72 -12.80
N ASN A 471 -24.19 32.79 -12.36
CA ASN A 471 -25.53 33.06 -11.80
C ASN A 471 -25.52 33.62 -10.36
N SER A 472 -24.36 34.08 -9.87
CA SER A 472 -24.20 34.66 -8.51
C SER A 472 -24.00 36.18 -8.51
N GLY A 473 -24.13 36.85 -9.67
CA GLY A 473 -24.10 38.31 -9.77
C GLY A 473 -25.47 38.94 -9.56
N GLY A 474 -25.67 39.65 -8.45
CA GLY A 474 -26.85 40.50 -8.26
C GLY A 474 -26.91 41.64 -9.30
N PHE A 475 -28.12 42.01 -9.70
CA PHE A 475 -28.38 43.10 -10.66
C PHE A 475 -27.97 44.46 -10.09
N PHE A 476 -27.11 45.19 -10.81
CA PHE A 476 -26.87 46.60 -10.52
C PHE A 476 -27.93 47.47 -11.21
N LYS A 477 -28.58 48.33 -10.43
CA LYS A 477 -29.54 49.33 -10.91
C LYS A 477 -28.77 50.41 -11.69
N VAL A 478 -28.97 50.46 -13.00
CA VAL A 478 -28.47 51.56 -13.83
C VAL A 478 -29.27 52.81 -13.47
N GLY A 479 -28.60 53.80 -12.86
CA GLY A 479 -29.20 55.10 -12.59
C GLY A 479 -29.46 55.84 -13.89
N ASN A 480 -30.71 56.25 -14.11
CA ASN A 480 -31.08 57.20 -15.16
C ASN A 480 -30.42 58.54 -14.88
N ASN A 481 -29.34 58.86 -15.60
CA ASN A 481 -28.93 60.25 -15.79
C ASN A 481 -29.32 60.65 -17.21
N ALA A 482 -30.56 61.14 -17.32
CA ALA A 482 -30.97 62.01 -18.40
C ALA A 482 -30.61 63.45 -18.01
N LYS A 483 -29.56 63.99 -18.64
CA LYS A 483 -29.51 65.29 -19.32
C LYS A 483 -28.10 65.53 -19.85
#